data_AF-A0A6P0RLT7-F1
#
_entry.id   AF-A0A6P0RLT7-F1
#
_cell.length_a   1.000
_cell.length_b   1.000
_cell.length_c   1.000
_cell.angle_alpha   90.00
_cell.angle_beta   90.00
_cell.angle_gamma   90.00
#
_symmetry.space_group_name_H-M   'P 1'
#
loop_
_entity.id
_entity.type
_entity.pdbx_description
1 polymer ?
#
loop_
_entity_poly.entity_id
_entity_poly.type
_entity_poly.pdbx_seq_one_letter_code
_entity_poly.pdbx_strand_id
1 'polypeptide(L)'
;TEDDQEQNSAQVKLRDALTQEVKIDGVLLYRALNNPAGELLLNKVSQIIRTPSNRANVPSLRSALVTSALEDNQITLLEVLQNYPTSEVVVEGERLVEAVEELNNMSQTIEKLKGVIDNLPDISI
;
A
#
# COMPACT_ATOMS: atom_id res chain seq x y z
N THR A 1 28.27 -0.85 22.83
CA THR A 1 28.34 0.60 23.12
C THR A 1 26.97 1.22 22.91
N GLU A 2 26.74 2.49 23.24
CA GLU A 2 25.46 3.17 22.98
C GLU A 2 25.09 3.13 21.48
N ASP A 3 26.09 3.24 20.60
CA ASP A 3 25.96 3.10 19.14
C ASP A 3 25.37 1.74 18.69
N ASP A 4 25.75 0.64 19.36
CA ASP A 4 25.22 -0.70 19.04
C ASP A 4 23.73 -0.82 19.40
N GLN A 5 23.28 -0.11 20.44
CA GLN A 5 21.87 -0.11 20.86
C GLN A 5 21.01 0.72 19.91
N GLU A 6 21.53 1.85 19.44
CA GLU A 6 20.82 2.71 18.48
C GLU A 6 20.65 2.01 17.12
N GLN A 7 21.70 1.37 16.59
CA GLN A 7 21.63 0.61 15.34
C GLN A 7 20.64 -0.57 15.41
N ASN A 8 20.65 -1.31 16.52
CA ASN A 8 19.70 -2.41 16.72
C ASN A 8 18.26 -1.90 16.75
N SER A 9 18.01 -0.75 17.40
CA SER A 9 16.69 -0.13 17.44
C SER A 9 16.20 0.34 16.06
N ALA A 10 17.09 0.85 15.21
CA ALA A 10 16.76 1.26 13.85
C ALA A 10 16.43 0.06 12.95
N GLN A 11 17.18 -1.04 13.10
CA GLN A 11 16.90 -2.27 12.35
C GLN A 11 15.57 -2.90 12.74
N VAL A 12 15.21 -2.88 14.04
CA VAL A 12 13.90 -3.37 14.51
C VAL A 12 12.78 -2.53 13.91
N LYS A 13 12.85 -1.20 13.99
CA LYS A 13 11.83 -0.30 13.39
C LYS A 13 11.68 -0.50 11.87
N LEU A 14 12.79 -0.72 11.18
CA LEU A 14 12.79 -1.01 9.75
C LEU A 14 12.03 -2.31 9.45
N ARG A 15 12.34 -3.38 10.17
CA ARG A 15 11.65 -4.67 10.00
C ARG A 15 10.17 -4.52 10.31
N ASP A 16 9.83 -3.87 11.42
CA ASP A 16 8.45 -3.66 11.84
C ASP A 16 7.66 -2.91 10.76
N ALA A 17 8.20 -1.83 10.20
CA ALA A 17 7.55 -1.09 9.11
C ALA A 17 7.39 -1.95 7.85
N LEU A 18 8.41 -2.71 7.47
CA LEU A 18 8.36 -3.54 6.27
C LEU A 18 7.36 -4.70 6.37
N THR A 19 7.19 -5.28 7.57
CA THR A 19 6.35 -6.47 7.79
C THR A 19 5.01 -6.17 8.46
N GLN A 20 4.67 -4.89 8.70
CA GLN A 20 3.38 -4.53 9.26
C GLN A 20 2.26 -4.90 8.28
N GLU A 21 1.33 -5.74 8.74
CA GLU A 21 0.19 -6.19 7.95
C GLU A 21 -0.89 -5.11 7.86
N VAL A 22 -1.30 -4.78 6.63
CA VAL A 22 -2.50 -4.00 6.33
C VAL A 22 -3.54 -4.95 5.76
N LYS A 23 -4.58 -5.24 6.54
CA LYS A 23 -5.66 -6.14 6.09
C LYS A 23 -6.53 -5.45 5.05
N ILE A 24 -6.72 -6.10 3.91
CA ILE A 24 -7.66 -5.67 2.86
C ILE A 24 -7.99 -6.83 1.92
N ASP A 25 -9.28 -7.01 1.60
CA ASP A 25 -9.69 -8.02 0.61
C ASP A 25 -9.13 -7.69 -0.77
N GLY A 26 -8.44 -8.65 -1.40
CA GLY A 26 -7.74 -8.43 -2.66
C GLY A 26 -8.67 -8.13 -3.83
N VAL A 27 -9.88 -8.69 -3.84
CA VAL A 27 -10.89 -8.44 -4.87
C VAL A 27 -11.49 -7.05 -4.71
N LEU A 28 -11.78 -6.64 -3.47
CA LEU A 28 -12.22 -5.29 -3.13
C LEU A 28 -11.16 -4.26 -3.51
N LEU A 29 -9.90 -4.49 -3.13
CA LEU A 29 -8.78 -3.63 -3.49
C LEU A 29 -8.67 -3.49 -5.00
N TYR A 30 -8.69 -4.61 -5.74
CA TYR A 30 -8.68 -4.59 -7.21
C TYR A 30 -9.80 -3.72 -7.78
N ARG A 31 -11.05 -3.94 -7.36
CA ARG A 31 -12.19 -3.14 -7.86
C ARG A 31 -12.06 -1.67 -7.51
N ALA A 32 -11.60 -1.37 -6.29
CA ALA A 32 -11.41 -0.01 -5.81
C ALA A 32 -10.30 0.73 -6.56
N LEU A 33 -9.18 0.06 -6.88
CA LEU A 33 -8.03 0.69 -7.54
C LEU A 33 -8.14 0.78 -9.08
N ASN A 34 -9.12 0.09 -9.68
CA ASN A 34 -9.40 0.13 -11.12
C ASN A 34 -10.48 1.15 -11.52
N ASN A 35 -10.70 2.18 -10.71
CA ASN A 35 -11.60 3.29 -11.02
C ASN A 35 -10.94 4.66 -10.72
N PRO A 36 -11.50 5.79 -11.21
CA PRO A 36 -10.89 7.10 -11.05
C PRO A 36 -10.67 7.55 -9.60
N ALA A 37 -11.56 7.16 -8.66
CA ALA A 37 -11.37 7.49 -7.25
C ALA A 37 -10.18 6.71 -6.64
N GLY A 38 -10.02 5.45 -7.03
CA GLY A 38 -8.85 4.64 -6.68
C GLY A 38 -7.54 5.20 -7.20
N GLU A 39 -7.54 5.82 -8.38
CA GLU A 39 -6.35 6.47 -8.93
C GLU A 39 -5.89 7.66 -8.08
N LEU A 40 -6.80 8.38 -7.42
CA LEU A 40 -6.43 9.42 -6.46
C LEU A 40 -5.74 8.87 -5.22
N LEU A 41 -6.13 7.68 -4.74
CA LEU A 41 -5.45 6.99 -3.64
C LEU A 41 -4.05 6.54 -4.07
N LEU A 42 -3.94 5.93 -5.25
CA LEU A 42 -2.68 5.52 -5.83
C LEU A 42 -1.72 6.70 -6.01
N ASN A 43 -2.21 7.85 -6.44
CA ASN A 43 -1.39 9.04 -6.61
C ASN A 43 -0.70 9.47 -5.31
N LYS A 44 -1.37 9.36 -4.14
CA LYS A 44 -0.76 9.67 -2.84
C LYS A 44 0.36 8.71 -2.49
N VAL A 45 0.09 7.41 -2.53
CA VAL A 45 1.08 6.37 -2.23
C VAL A 45 2.26 6.44 -3.21
N SER A 46 2.01 6.78 -4.48
CA SER A 46 3.03 6.90 -5.53
C SER A 46 4.02 8.05 -5.35
N GLN A 47 3.73 9.00 -4.45
CA GLN A 47 4.68 10.05 -4.06
C GLN A 47 5.77 9.53 -3.12
N ILE A 48 5.53 8.37 -2.51
CA ILE A 48 6.43 7.73 -1.54
C ILE A 48 7.14 6.55 -2.19
N ILE A 49 6.36 5.64 -2.79
CA ILE A 49 6.85 4.44 -3.45
C ILE A 49 6.92 4.70 -4.94
N ARG A 50 8.16 4.80 -5.46
CA ARG A 50 8.38 5.23 -6.83
C ARG A 50 9.41 4.43 -7.61
N THR A 51 9.24 4.37 -8.93
CA THR A 51 10.34 3.99 -9.83
C THR A 51 11.39 5.11 -9.85
N PRO A 52 12.68 4.80 -10.09
CA PRO A 52 13.74 5.82 -10.11
C PRO A 52 13.47 6.98 -11.09
N SER A 53 12.87 6.67 -12.25
CA SER A 53 12.54 7.66 -13.28
C SER A 53 11.13 8.25 -13.13
N ASN A 54 10.36 7.79 -12.14
CA ASN A 54 8.93 8.07 -11.93
C ASN A 54 8.02 7.75 -13.14
N ARG A 55 8.53 7.00 -14.12
CA ARG A 55 7.75 6.56 -15.29
C ARG A 55 6.90 5.35 -14.92
N ALA A 56 5.68 5.33 -15.44
CA ALA A 56 4.70 4.25 -15.22
C ALA A 56 4.49 3.92 -13.72
N ASN A 57 4.70 4.89 -12.83
CA ASN A 57 4.75 4.62 -11.39
C ASN A 57 3.39 4.15 -10.83
N VAL A 58 2.34 4.89 -11.15
CA VAL A 58 0.96 4.59 -10.72
C VAL A 58 0.49 3.21 -11.20
N PRO A 59 0.59 2.84 -12.49
CA PRO A 59 0.18 1.50 -12.92
C PRO A 59 1.05 0.38 -12.32
N SER A 60 2.35 0.60 -12.13
CA SER A 60 3.22 -0.37 -11.45
C SER A 60 2.83 -0.58 -9.99
N LEU A 61 2.60 0.51 -9.26
CA LEU A 61 2.13 0.48 -7.88
C LEU A 61 0.79 -0.24 -7.75
N ARG A 62 -0.17 0.05 -8.65
CA ARG A 62 -1.47 -0.62 -8.69
C ARG A 62 -1.30 -2.14 -8.81
N SER A 63 -0.46 -2.58 -9.74
CA SER A 63 -0.18 -4.01 -9.96
C SER A 63 0.44 -4.65 -8.72
N ALA A 64 1.42 -3.99 -8.10
CA ALA A 64 2.11 -4.48 -6.92
C ALA A 64 1.16 -4.66 -5.72
N LEU A 65 0.32 -3.67 -5.47
CA LEU A 65 -0.67 -3.68 -4.38
C LEU A 65 -1.71 -4.80 -4.58
N VAL A 66 -2.27 -4.91 -5.77
CA VAL A 66 -3.26 -5.95 -6.09
C VAL A 66 -2.62 -7.34 -5.98
N THR A 67 -1.42 -7.53 -6.54
CA THR A 67 -0.74 -8.82 -6.52
C THR A 67 -0.46 -9.27 -5.09
N SER A 68 0.00 -8.35 -4.24
CA SER A 68 0.27 -8.63 -2.82
C SER A 68 -1.03 -9.03 -2.09
N ALA A 69 -2.12 -8.29 -2.28
CA ALA A 69 -3.38 -8.57 -1.58
C ALA A 69 -4.10 -9.84 -2.04
N LEU A 70 -3.90 -10.27 -3.30
CA LEU A 70 -4.57 -11.45 -3.86
C LEU A 70 -4.05 -12.77 -3.30
N GLU A 71 -2.87 -12.77 -2.65
CA GLU A 71 -2.29 -13.98 -2.07
C GLU A 71 -3.04 -14.42 -0.80
N ASP A 72 -3.30 -13.49 0.11
CA ASP A 72 -3.77 -13.80 1.46
C ASP A 72 -4.70 -12.73 2.09
N ASN A 73 -5.18 -11.77 1.30
CA ASN A 73 -6.03 -10.64 1.74
C ASN A 73 -5.35 -9.73 2.78
N GLN A 74 -4.04 -9.57 2.67
CA GLN A 74 -3.31 -8.52 3.34
C GLN A 74 -2.21 -7.97 2.43
N ILE A 75 -1.64 -6.84 2.81
CA ILE A 75 -0.43 -6.33 2.19
C ILE A 75 0.55 -5.93 3.28
N THR A 76 1.83 -6.14 3.02
CA THR A 76 2.95 -5.52 3.72
C THR A 76 3.70 -4.62 2.76
N LEU A 77 4.44 -3.63 3.30
CA LEU A 77 5.30 -2.80 2.45
C LEU A 77 6.35 -3.67 1.74
N LEU A 78 6.86 -4.71 2.40
CA LEU A 78 7.83 -5.64 1.81
C LEU A 78 7.27 -6.35 0.57
N GLU A 79 6.06 -6.92 0.64
CA GLU A 79 5.43 -7.58 -0.50
C GLU A 79 5.18 -6.60 -1.65
N VAL A 80 4.73 -5.38 -1.36
CA VAL A 80 4.51 -4.35 -2.39
C VAL A 80 5.82 -3.99 -3.10
N LEU A 81 6.93 -3.92 -2.37
CA LEU A 81 8.24 -3.67 -2.97
C LEU A 81 8.74 -4.88 -3.79
N GLN A 82 8.49 -6.11 -3.32
CA GLN A 82 8.88 -7.34 -4.02
C GLN A 82 8.06 -7.58 -5.30
N ASN A 83 6.77 -7.24 -5.27
CA ASN A 83 5.84 -7.40 -6.38
C ASN A 83 5.85 -6.20 -7.34
N TYR A 84 6.72 -5.22 -7.12
CA TYR A 84 6.83 -4.06 -7.99
C TYR A 84 7.34 -4.48 -9.38
N PRO A 85 6.60 -4.22 -10.48
CA PRO A 85 6.91 -4.79 -11.80
C PRO A 85 8.03 -4.02 -12.54
N THR A 86 9.06 -3.59 -11.81
CA THR A 86 10.23 -2.89 -12.36
C THR A 86 11.51 -3.46 -11.76
N SER A 87 12.63 -3.28 -12.46
CA SER A 87 13.94 -3.74 -11.96
C SER A 87 14.36 -3.04 -10.67
N GLU A 88 13.87 -1.82 -10.45
CA GLU A 88 14.17 -1.00 -9.30
C GLU A 88 12.90 -0.27 -8.82
N VAL A 89 12.74 -0.19 -7.51
CA VAL A 89 11.76 0.62 -6.79
C VAL A 89 12.47 1.34 -5.65
N VAL A 90 12.10 2.58 -5.40
CA VAL A 90 12.75 3.48 -4.43
C VAL A 90 11.72 3.93 -3.41
N VAL A 91 12.10 3.80 -2.14
CA VAL A 91 11.46 4.43 -0.99
C VAL A 91 12.57 4.99 -0.11
N GLU A 92 12.43 6.24 0.30
CA GLU A 92 13.36 6.86 1.25
C GLU A 92 13.17 6.23 2.63
N GLY A 93 14.27 5.85 3.31
CA GLY A 93 14.22 5.07 4.55
C GLY A 93 13.43 5.77 5.66
N GLU A 94 13.57 7.09 5.75
CA GLU A 94 12.83 7.97 6.65
C GLU A 94 11.32 8.04 6.35
N ARG A 95 10.89 7.64 5.15
CA ARG A 95 9.49 7.63 4.70
C ARG A 95 8.86 6.25 4.71
N LEU A 96 9.54 5.22 5.23
CA LEU A 96 8.97 3.86 5.31
C LEU A 96 7.73 3.82 6.20
N VAL A 97 7.75 4.51 7.34
CA VAL A 97 6.59 4.60 8.23
C VAL A 97 5.44 5.32 7.51
N GLU A 98 5.73 6.44 6.83
CA GLU A 98 4.75 7.17 6.02
C GLU A 98 4.13 6.29 4.92
N ALA A 99 4.93 5.45 4.26
CA ALA A 99 4.44 4.51 3.26
C ALA A 99 3.42 3.54 3.87
N VAL A 100 3.73 2.94 5.02
CA VAL A 100 2.81 2.03 5.73
C VAL A 100 1.54 2.76 6.19
N GLU A 101 1.67 3.99 6.67
CA GLU A 101 0.52 4.82 7.06
C GLU A 101 -0.41 5.10 5.86
N GLU A 102 0.14 5.45 4.70
CA GLU A 102 -0.66 5.67 3.49
C GLU A 102 -1.34 4.39 2.99
N LEU A 103 -0.69 3.22 3.12
CA LEU A 103 -1.33 1.93 2.84
C LEU A 103 -2.51 1.66 3.79
N ASN A 104 -2.35 1.93 5.08
CA ASN A 104 -3.43 1.82 6.06
C ASN A 104 -4.58 2.79 5.76
N ASN A 105 -4.27 4.06 5.47
CA ASN A 105 -5.26 5.08 5.13
C ASN A 105 -6.05 4.71 3.87
N MET A 106 -5.36 4.17 2.87
CA MET A 106 -5.99 3.65 1.65
C MET A 106 -6.93 2.49 1.97
N SER A 107 -6.48 1.48 2.72
CA SER A 107 -7.33 0.34 3.12
C SER A 107 -8.58 0.80 3.87
N GLN A 108 -8.42 1.64 4.90
CA GLN A 108 -9.54 2.18 5.66
C GLN A 108 -10.52 2.99 4.79
N THR A 109 -10.02 3.73 3.81
CA THR A 109 -10.88 4.49 2.88
C THR A 109 -11.72 3.54 2.04
N ILE A 110 -11.10 2.48 1.51
CA ILE A 110 -11.79 1.48 0.68
C ILE A 110 -12.84 0.71 1.51
N GLU A 111 -12.50 0.28 2.73
CA GLU A 111 -13.43 -0.42 3.62
C GLU A 111 -14.64 0.46 4.01
N LYS A 112 -14.41 1.75 4.31
CA LYS A 112 -15.51 2.70 4.57
C LYS A 112 -16.43 2.82 3.36
N LEU A 113 -15.87 2.91 2.16
CA LEU A 113 -16.68 3.00 0.92
C LEU A 113 -17.49 1.74 0.68
N LYS A 114 -16.91 0.55 0.91
CA LYS A 114 -17.64 -0.72 0.87
C LYS A 114 -18.82 -0.71 1.83
N GLY A 115 -18.60 -0.30 3.08
CA GLY A 115 -19.65 -0.19 4.08
C GLY A 115 -20.78 0.75 3.68
N VAL A 116 -20.48 1.87 3.00
CA VAL A 116 -21.53 2.76 2.47
C VAL A 116 -22.34 2.07 1.37
N ILE A 117 -21.66 1.41 0.42
CA ILE A 117 -22.30 0.73 -0.73
C ILE A 117 -23.19 -0.42 -0.25
N ASP A 118 -22.71 -1.24 0.68
CA ASP A 118 -23.43 -2.40 1.21
C ASP A 118 -24.72 -2.00 1.96
N ASN A 119 -24.79 -0.77 2.46
CA ASN A 119 -25.92 -0.24 3.23
C ASN A 119 -26.83 0.69 2.42
N LEU A 120 -26.61 0.83 1.10
CA LEU A 120 -27.54 1.59 0.27
C LEU A 120 -28.89 0.86 0.23
N PRO A 121 -30.02 1.54 0.53
CA PRO A 121 -31.33 0.93 0.40
C PRO A 121 -31.53 0.52 -1.07
N ASP A 122 -32.02 -0.70 -1.29
CA ASP A 122 -32.33 -1.19 -2.63
C ASP A 122 -33.43 -0.30 -3.24
N ILE A 123 -33.02 0.61 -4.12
CA ILE A 123 -33.92 1.46 -4.87
C ILE A 123 -34.30 0.68 -6.12
N SER A 124 -35.20 -0.28 -5.96
CA SER A 124 -35.87 -0.90 -7.10
C SER A 124 -36.69 0.17 -7.82
N ILE A 125 -36.22 0.60 -9.00
CA ILE A 125 -36.93 1.48 -9.94
C ILE A 125 -37.57 0.64 -11.04
#